data_AF-A0A932HIK0-F1
#
_entry.id   AF-A0A932HIK0-F1
#
_cell.length_a   1.000
_cell.length_b   1.000
_cell.length_c   1.000
_cell.angle_alpha   90.00
_cell.angle_beta   90.00
_cell.angle_gamma   90.00
#
_symmetry.space_group_name_H-M   'P 1'
#
loop_
_entity.id
_entity.type
_entity.pdbx_description
1 polymer ?
#
loop_
_entity_poly.entity_id
_entity_poly.type
_entity_poly.pdbx_seq_one_letter_code
_entity_poly.pdbx_strand_id
1 'polypeptide(L)'
;MPDDAHALPGLTPHASRLTAAESPLLRLIRDLDCWGSLFLETARTKEIPAVEQILGGLVEWMGSDLLDGWLRLPIPLFEEVSDLSEELFRACQAYLAWIRQARHPIPAEARRPHEEVIRGVLRRVHALADPSGGEPQSS
;
A
#
# COMPACT_ATOMS: atom_id res chain seq x y z
N MET A 1 -1.26 38.57 -39.91
CA MET A 1 -2.12 37.56 -39.26
C MET A 1 -1.86 36.24 -39.95
N PRO A 2 -1.00 35.41 -39.34
CA PRO A 2 -1.32 34.00 -39.10
C PRO A 2 -1.14 33.71 -37.60
N ASP A 3 -2.17 33.25 -36.89
CA ASP A 3 -2.67 31.86 -36.80
C ASP A 3 -1.86 31.04 -35.76
N ASP A 4 -2.40 31.07 -34.55
CA ASP A 4 -1.95 30.43 -33.32
C ASP A 4 -2.03 28.90 -33.45
N ALA A 5 -0.88 28.25 -33.63
CA ALA A 5 -0.78 26.80 -33.65
C ALA A 5 -0.71 26.23 -32.22
N HIS A 6 -1.89 25.85 -31.73
CA HIS A 6 -2.17 24.65 -30.94
C HIS A 6 -1.18 24.21 -29.86
N ALA A 7 -1.61 24.46 -28.62
CA ALA A 7 -1.20 23.79 -27.41
C ALA A 7 -1.17 22.25 -27.55
N LEU A 8 -0.06 21.63 -27.13
CA LEU A 8 0.01 20.21 -26.79
C LEU A 8 -0.21 20.07 -25.28
N PRO A 9 -1.30 19.41 -24.82
CA PRO A 9 -1.49 19.13 -23.41
C PRO A 9 -0.54 18.01 -22.96
N GLY A 10 0.35 18.36 -22.03
CA GLY A 10 1.15 17.41 -21.29
C GLY A 10 0.24 16.40 -20.59
N LEU A 11 0.47 15.12 -20.90
CA LEU A 11 -0.04 13.97 -20.18
C LEU A 11 0.45 14.03 -18.74
N THR A 12 -0.37 14.59 -17.86
CA THR A 12 -0.31 14.36 -16.41
C THR A 12 -1.61 13.66 -16.02
N PRO A 13 -1.63 12.34 -15.86
CA PRO A 13 -2.77 11.71 -15.26
C PRO A 13 -2.73 12.01 -13.75
N HIS A 14 -3.71 12.81 -13.33
CA HIS A 14 -4.20 12.97 -11.96
C HIS A 14 -3.52 14.00 -11.04
N ALA A 15 -3.54 15.26 -11.48
CA ALA A 15 -3.93 16.33 -10.57
C ALA A 15 -5.46 16.26 -10.32
N SER A 16 -5.91 15.17 -9.70
CA SER A 16 -7.32 15.00 -9.34
C SER A 16 -7.58 15.60 -7.98
N ARG A 17 -8.08 16.85 -8.02
CA ARG A 17 -8.99 17.48 -7.06
C ARG A 17 -8.55 17.46 -5.60
N LEU A 18 -8.11 18.64 -5.16
CA LEU A 18 -8.21 19.14 -3.78
C LEU A 18 -9.57 18.76 -3.17
N THR A 19 -9.62 17.62 -2.50
CA THR A 19 -10.68 17.26 -1.56
C THR A 19 -10.30 17.85 -0.21
N ALA A 20 -11.31 18.22 0.59
CA ALA A 20 -11.14 18.77 1.94
C ALA A 20 -10.03 18.01 2.68
N ALA A 21 -9.07 18.75 3.26
CA ALA A 21 -7.80 18.26 3.78
C ALA A 21 -7.93 16.86 4.43
N GLU A 22 -7.64 15.82 3.63
CA GLU A 22 -7.64 14.45 4.10
C GLU A 22 -6.61 14.35 5.22
N SER A 23 -6.99 13.74 6.35
CA SER A 23 -6.07 13.66 7.47
C SER A 23 -4.78 12.93 7.02
N PRO A 24 -3.59 13.39 7.42
CA PRO A 24 -2.33 12.76 7.04
C PRO A 24 -2.32 11.24 7.32
N LEU A 25 -2.98 10.83 8.40
CA LEU A 25 -3.15 9.42 8.77
C LEU A 25 -4.00 8.66 7.75
N LEU A 26 -5.18 9.18 7.39
CA LEU A 26 -6.07 8.52 6.42
C LEU A 26 -5.40 8.36 5.06
N ARG A 27 -4.63 9.36 4.62
CA ARG A 27 -3.82 9.26 3.40
C ARG A 27 -2.85 8.08 3.48
N LEU A 28 -2.04 8.00 4.54
CA LEU A 28 -1.04 6.95 4.69
C LEU A 28 -1.66 5.55 4.82
N ILE A 29 -2.79 5.44 5.54
CA ILE A 29 -3.55 4.19 5.64
C ILE A 29 -4.02 3.74 4.26
N ARG A 30 -4.60 4.65 3.46
CA ARG A 30 -5.08 4.34 2.12
C ARG A 30 -3.94 3.94 1.18
N ASP A 31 -2.83 4.65 1.24
CA ASP A 31 -1.66 4.33 0.41
C ASP A 31 -1.11 2.94 0.78
N LEU A 32 -1.04 2.62 2.06
CA LEU A 32 -0.57 1.32 2.53
C LEU A 32 -1.53 0.17 2.14
N ASP A 33 -2.84 0.41 2.20
CA ASP A 33 -3.85 -0.53 1.69
C ASP A 33 -3.70 -0.75 0.17
N CYS A 34 -3.51 0.34 -0.58
CA CYS A 34 -3.30 0.31 -2.02
C CYS A 34 -2.07 -0.52 -2.39
N TRP A 35 -0.94 -0.33 -1.70
CA TRP A 35 0.28 -1.11 -1.93
C TRP A 35 0.07 -2.60 -1.67
N GLY A 36 -0.58 -2.96 -0.56
CA GLY A 36 -0.85 -4.36 -0.23
C GLY A 36 -1.79 -5.03 -1.23
N SER A 37 -2.85 -4.33 -1.64
CA SER A 37 -3.81 -4.80 -2.64
C SER A 37 -3.15 -4.98 -4.02
N LEU A 38 -2.39 -3.99 -4.48
CA LEU A 38 -1.67 -4.02 -5.75
C LEU A 38 -0.63 -5.16 -5.79
N PHE A 39 0.06 -5.39 -4.67
CA PHE A 39 0.97 -6.52 -4.55
C PHE A 39 0.23 -7.86 -4.70
N LEU A 40 -0.90 -8.05 -3.99
CA LEU A 40 -1.68 -9.29 -4.06
C LEU A 40 -2.22 -9.56 -5.47
N GLU A 41 -2.71 -8.53 -6.15
CA GLU A 41 -3.19 -8.63 -7.53
C GLU A 41 -2.07 -9.03 -8.48
N THR A 42 -0.93 -8.34 -8.41
CA THR A 42 0.24 -8.60 -9.28
C THR A 42 0.87 -9.96 -9.00
N ALA A 43 0.99 -10.34 -7.72
CA ALA A 43 1.51 -11.65 -7.32
C ALA A 43 0.69 -12.81 -7.88
N ARG A 44 -0.60 -12.58 -8.17
CA ARG A 44 -1.45 -13.60 -8.78
C ARG A 44 -1.18 -13.82 -10.27
N THR A 45 -0.78 -12.79 -11.00
CA THR A 45 -0.41 -12.86 -12.43
C THR A 45 0.98 -13.48 -12.63
N LYS A 46 1.80 -13.46 -11.57
CA LYS A 46 3.12 -14.12 -11.51
C LYS A 46 4.18 -13.46 -12.39
N GLU A 47 3.98 -12.20 -12.73
CA GLU A 47 5.00 -11.38 -13.36
C GLU A 47 6.00 -10.94 -12.29
N ILE A 48 7.00 -11.79 -12.02
CA ILE A 48 8.04 -11.52 -11.00
C ILE A 48 8.63 -10.10 -11.14
N PRO A 49 8.98 -9.61 -12.35
CA PRO A 49 9.47 -8.24 -12.51
C PRO A 49 8.45 -7.17 -12.09
N ALA A 50 7.15 -7.40 -12.35
CA ALA A 50 6.10 -6.49 -11.92
C ALA A 50 5.96 -6.51 -10.39
N VAL A 51 6.01 -7.69 -9.76
CA VAL A 51 5.99 -7.83 -8.29
C VAL A 51 7.18 -7.12 -7.64
N GLU A 52 8.37 -7.24 -8.24
CA GLU A 52 9.58 -6.53 -7.81
C GLU A 52 9.43 -5.01 -7.95
N GLN A 53 8.81 -4.54 -9.04
CA GLN A 53 8.52 -3.13 -9.24
C GLN A 53 7.55 -2.59 -8.18
N ILE A 54 6.50 -3.34 -7.82
CA ILE A 54 5.59 -2.97 -6.74
C ILE A 54 6.33 -2.87 -5.40
N LEU A 55 7.21 -3.83 -5.09
CA LEU A 55 8.02 -3.77 -3.87
C LEU A 55 8.99 -2.58 -3.87
N GLY A 56 9.59 -2.26 -5.01
CA GLY A 56 10.42 -1.06 -5.16
C GLY A 56 9.64 0.22 -4.86
N GLY A 57 8.44 0.34 -5.40
CA GLY A 57 7.54 1.47 -5.14
C GLY A 57 7.10 1.57 -3.68
N LEU A 58 6.82 0.45 -3.01
CA LEU A 58 6.52 0.44 -1.58
C LEU A 58 7.71 0.95 -0.75
N VAL A 59 8.94 0.51 -1.06
CA VAL A 59 10.16 0.99 -0.38
C VAL A 59 10.38 2.48 -0.61
N GLU A 60 10.15 2.95 -1.85
CA GLU A 60 10.24 4.37 -2.19
C GLU A 60 9.24 5.19 -1.36
N TRP A 61 7.97 4.77 -1.34
CA TRP A 61 6.91 5.40 -0.53
C TRP A 61 7.24 5.42 0.96
N MET A 62 7.82 4.34 1.51
CA MET A 62 8.29 4.29 2.90
C MET A 62 9.42 5.32 3.15
N GLY A 63 10.28 5.55 2.17
CA GLY A 63 11.38 6.51 2.24
C GLY A 63 10.98 7.96 1.93
N SER A 64 9.81 8.22 1.36
CA SER A 64 9.29 9.55 1.04
C SER A 64 8.06 9.88 1.88
N ASP A 65 6.91 9.34 1.51
CA ASP A 65 5.60 9.75 1.97
C ASP A 65 5.34 9.37 3.43
N LEU A 66 5.84 8.19 3.85
CA LEU A 66 5.79 7.78 5.25
C LEU A 66 6.65 8.71 6.11
N LEU A 67 7.89 8.99 5.71
CA LEU A 67 8.77 9.90 6.45
C LEU A 67 8.20 11.33 6.51
N ASP A 68 7.56 11.81 5.46
CA ASP A 68 6.80 13.07 5.48
C ASP A 68 5.66 13.05 6.53
N GLY A 69 5.11 11.86 6.79
CA GLY A 69 4.14 11.60 7.85
C GLY A 69 4.66 11.90 9.25
N TRP A 70 5.95 11.70 9.52
CA TRP A 70 6.58 12.03 10.82
C TRP A 70 6.25 13.47 11.21
N LEU A 71 6.42 14.41 10.28
CA LEU A 71 6.23 15.85 10.56
C LEU A 71 4.78 16.22 10.84
N ARG A 72 3.83 15.32 10.58
CA ARG A 72 2.38 15.60 10.55
C ARG A 72 1.57 14.75 11.52
N LEU A 73 2.15 13.70 12.09
CA LEU A 73 1.49 12.77 13.00
C LEU A 73 2.07 12.83 14.41
N PRO A 74 1.26 12.58 15.45
CA PRO A 74 1.78 12.25 16.78
C PRO A 74 2.71 11.03 16.70
N ILE A 75 3.81 11.05 17.45
CA ILE A 75 4.83 10.00 17.45
C ILE A 75 4.23 8.58 17.58
N PRO A 76 3.31 8.29 18.53
CA PRO A 76 2.77 6.93 18.66
C PRO A 76 2.03 6.43 17.41
N LEU A 77 1.29 7.32 16.72
CA LEU A 77 0.58 6.97 15.50
C LEU A 77 1.54 6.80 14.33
N PHE A 78 2.58 7.62 14.26
CA PHE A 78 3.63 7.45 13.26
C PHE A 78 4.35 6.12 13.43
N GLU A 79 4.75 5.77 14.66
CA GLU A 79 5.39 4.49 14.98
C GLU A 79 4.49 3.31 14.59
N GLU A 80 3.19 3.36 14.90
CA GLU A 80 2.26 2.29 14.55
C GLU A 80 2.08 2.11 13.04
N VAL A 81 1.98 3.21 12.27
CA VAL A 81 1.94 3.15 10.80
C VAL A 81 3.27 2.65 10.23
N SER A 82 4.40 3.08 10.81
CA SER A 82 5.74 2.63 10.42
C SER A 82 5.88 1.12 10.63
N ASP A 83 5.49 0.61 11.79
CA ASP A 83 5.54 -0.82 12.12
C ASP A 83 4.68 -1.64 11.14
N LEU A 84 3.46 -1.20 10.85
CA LEU A 84 2.58 -1.86 9.88
C LEU A 84 3.17 -1.82 8.46
N SER A 85 3.84 -0.74 8.08
CA SER A 85 4.49 -0.63 6.78
C SER A 85 5.65 -1.61 6.64
N GLU A 86 6.45 -1.80 7.69
CA GLU A 86 7.53 -2.78 7.74
C GLU A 86 7.00 -4.22 7.79
N GLU A 87 5.92 -4.48 8.52
CA GLU A 87 5.25 -5.77 8.52
C GLU A 87 4.72 -6.12 7.12
N LEU A 88 4.07 -5.16 6.43
CA LEU A 88 3.60 -5.36 5.06
C LEU A 88 4.78 -5.67 4.13
N PHE A 89 5.84 -4.87 4.20
CA PHE A 89 7.03 -5.07 3.37
C PHE A 89 7.64 -6.46 3.58
N ARG A 90 7.82 -6.90 4.84
CA ARG A 90 8.34 -8.24 5.17
C ARG A 90 7.42 -9.35 4.64
N ALA A 91 6.10 -9.19 4.76
CA ALA A 91 5.15 -10.15 4.24
C ALA A 91 5.22 -10.27 2.71
N CYS A 92 5.28 -9.14 2.01
CA CYS A 92 5.43 -9.07 0.55
C CYS A 92 6.76 -9.69 0.09
N GLN A 93 7.87 -9.40 0.76
CA GLN A 93 9.18 -10.01 0.47
C GLN A 93 9.16 -11.53 0.66
N ALA A 94 8.57 -12.02 1.75
CA ALA A 94 8.42 -13.45 2.01
C ALA A 94 7.58 -14.14 0.93
N TYR A 95 6.51 -13.49 0.48
CA TYR A 95 5.68 -14.00 -0.61
C TYR A 95 6.48 -14.01 -1.94
N LEU A 96 7.18 -12.93 -2.31
CA LEU A 96 8.02 -12.93 -3.52
C LEU A 96 9.08 -14.04 -3.49
N ALA A 97 9.78 -14.20 -2.35
CA ALA A 97 10.79 -15.25 -2.18
C ALA A 97 10.20 -16.65 -2.37
N TRP A 98 8.97 -16.87 -1.92
CA TRP A 98 8.23 -18.11 -2.15
C TRP A 98 7.84 -18.29 -3.62
N ILE A 99 7.29 -17.27 -4.29
CA ILE A 99 6.91 -17.34 -5.72
C ILE A 99 8.10 -17.73 -6.58
N ARG A 100 9.29 -17.18 -6.30
CA ARG A 100 10.55 -17.49 -7.00
C ARG A 100 10.95 -18.96 -6.89
N GLN A 101 10.57 -19.65 -5.82
CA GLN A 101 10.96 -21.04 -5.54
C GLN A 101 9.86 -22.07 -5.87
N ALA A 102 8.61 -21.62 -5.97
CA ALA A 102 7.47 -22.52 -6.12
C ALA A 102 7.44 -23.21 -7.49
N ARG A 103 7.19 -24.53 -7.50
CA ARG A 103 6.99 -25.30 -8.74
C ARG A 103 5.73 -24.86 -9.48
N HIS A 104 5.75 -24.99 -10.80
CA HIS A 104 4.73 -24.43 -11.68
C HIS A 104 3.80 -25.50 -12.25
N PRO A 105 2.49 -25.22 -12.39
CA PRO A 105 1.75 -24.03 -11.93
C PRO A 105 1.56 -23.98 -10.41
N ILE A 106 1.40 -22.79 -9.84
CA ILE A 106 1.16 -22.60 -8.40
C ILE A 106 -0.35 -22.64 -8.11
N PRO A 107 -0.86 -23.64 -7.39
CA PRO A 107 -2.28 -23.74 -7.03
C PRO A 107 -2.69 -22.64 -6.04
N ALA A 108 -3.95 -22.22 -6.09
CA ALA A 108 -4.47 -21.13 -5.26
C ALA A 108 -4.37 -21.46 -3.75
N GLU A 109 -4.56 -22.72 -3.39
CA GLU A 109 -4.47 -23.23 -2.02
C GLU A 109 -3.08 -23.03 -1.43
N ALA A 110 -2.04 -23.15 -2.25
CA ALA A 110 -0.66 -22.92 -1.83
C ALA A 110 -0.34 -21.42 -1.64
N ARG A 111 -1.09 -20.53 -2.30
CA ARG A 111 -0.94 -19.06 -2.15
C ARG A 111 -1.61 -18.53 -0.89
N ARG A 112 -2.73 -19.14 -0.47
CA ARG A 112 -3.54 -18.71 0.68
C ARG A 112 -2.75 -18.34 1.93
N PRO A 113 -1.80 -19.14 2.45
CA PRO A 113 -1.08 -18.78 3.66
C PRO A 113 -0.30 -17.47 3.51
N HIS A 114 0.29 -17.21 2.33
CA HIS A 114 1.03 -15.98 2.08
C HIS A 114 0.10 -14.78 1.89
N GLU A 115 -1.01 -14.96 1.18
CA GLU A 115 -2.02 -13.92 1.01
C GLU A 115 -2.69 -13.54 2.35
N GLU A 116 -2.91 -14.49 3.24
CA GLU A 116 -3.50 -14.23 4.56
C GLU A 116 -2.61 -13.42 5.49
N VAL A 117 -1.28 -13.56 5.41
CA VAL A 117 -0.35 -12.72 6.18
C VAL A 117 -0.50 -11.26 5.74
N ILE A 118 -0.48 -11.01 4.43
CA ILE A 118 -0.65 -9.65 3.88
C ILE A 118 -2.03 -9.09 4.27
N ARG A 119 -3.10 -9.84 4.06
CA ARG A 119 -4.46 -9.42 4.47
C ARG A 119 -4.56 -9.16 5.97
N GLY A 120 -3.83 -9.92 6.79
CA GLY A 120 -3.74 -9.70 8.23
C GLY A 120 -3.19 -8.31 8.58
N VAL A 121 -2.12 -7.90 7.89
CA VAL A 121 -1.57 -6.55 8.03
C VAL A 121 -2.58 -5.49 7.56
N LEU A 122 -3.19 -5.67 6.38
CA LEU A 122 -4.17 -4.71 5.85
C LEU A 122 -5.39 -4.54 6.76
N ARG A 123 -5.86 -5.61 7.42
CA ARG A 123 -6.91 -5.51 8.44
C ARG A 123 -6.51 -4.62 9.61
N ARG A 124 -5.26 -4.70 10.07
CA ARG A 124 -4.75 -3.84 11.14
C ARG A 124 -4.59 -2.39 10.66
N VAL A 125 -4.14 -2.18 9.42
CA VAL A 125 -4.09 -0.86 8.78
C VAL A 125 -5.47 -0.21 8.75
N HIS A 126 -6.51 -0.96 8.37
CA HIS A 126 -7.89 -0.45 8.41
C HIS A 126 -8.39 -0.14 9.81
N ALA A 127 -8.00 -0.92 10.82
CA ALA A 127 -8.38 -0.67 12.20
C ALA A 127 -7.85 0.68 12.73
N LEU A 128 -6.73 1.19 12.20
CA LEU A 128 -6.22 2.53 12.54
C LEU A 128 -7.12 3.67 12.06
N ALA A 129 -7.93 3.44 11.02
CA ALA A 129 -8.85 4.45 10.50
C ALA A 129 -10.17 4.52 11.27
N ASP A 130 -10.51 3.51 12.07
CA ASP A 130 -11.75 3.43 12.83
C ASP A 130 -11.48 3.24 14.33
N PRO A 131 -11.25 4.32 15.09
CA PRO A 131 -11.03 4.25 16.54
C PRO A 131 -12.29 3.83 17.33
N SER A 132 -13.44 3.62 16.67
CA SER A 132 -14.73 3.34 17.33
C SER A 132 -14.93 1.86 17.71
N GLY A 133 -14.02 0.96 17.35
CA GLY A 133 -14.18 -0.50 17.47
C GLY A 133 -13.84 -1.12 18.83
N GLY A 134 -13.82 -0.35 19.93
CA GLY A 134 -13.16 -0.77 21.17
C GLY A 134 -13.86 -0.41 22.48
N GLU A 135 -15.19 -0.41 22.56
CA GLU A 135 -15.87 -0.55 23.86
C GLU A 135 -16.71 -1.83 23.87
N PRO A 136 -16.26 -2.92 24.54
CA PRO A 136 -17.18 -3.97 24.93
C PRO A 136 -18.13 -3.36 25.97
N GLN A 137 -19.36 -3.04 25.57
CA GLN A 137 -20.45 -2.76 26.49
C GLN A 137 -20.61 -3.98 27.39
N SER A 138 -20.04 -3.90 28.59
CA SER A 138 -20.29 -4.86 29.66
C SER A 138 -21.72 -4.63 30.13
N SER A 139 -22.60 -5.55 29.76
CA SER A 139 -23.92 -5.70 30.38
C SER A 139 -23.81 -6.38 31.74
#